data_AF-A0A192T9G7-F1
#
_entry.id   AF-A0A192T9G7-F1
#
_cell.length_a   1.000
_cell.length_b   1.000
_cell.length_c   1.000
_cell.angle_alpha   90.00
_cell.angle_beta   90.00
_cell.angle_gamma   90.00
#
_symmetry.space_group_name_H-M   'P 1'
#
loop_
_entity.id
_entity.type
_entity.pdbx_description
1 polymer ?
#
loop_
_entity_poly.entity_id
_entity_poly.type
_entity_poly.pdbx_seq_one_letter_code
_entity_poly.pdbx_strand_id
1 'polypeptide(L)'
;MKHRRGIGLAPPDHHAVEIDTVTLTTLPQWYVIYARCRACQRQTLIERRDVARRGSRDLSLAELAKRLKCRRCGNRSGNLLFLEMQPRD
;
A
#
# COMPACT_ATOMS: atom_id res chain seq x y z
N MET A 1 -21.89 12.38 -36.31
CA MET A 1 -20.99 12.79 -35.22
C MET A 1 -20.03 11.64 -34.94
N LYS A 2 -18.71 11.84 -35.15
CA LYS A 2 -17.69 10.81 -34.91
C LYS A 2 -17.43 10.72 -33.41
N HIS A 3 -17.96 9.69 -32.75
CA HIS A 3 -17.65 9.42 -31.35
C HIS A 3 -16.15 9.09 -31.23
N ARG A 4 -15.49 9.88 -30.38
CA ARG A 4 -14.04 9.92 -30.18
C ARG A 4 -13.61 8.75 -29.30
N ARG A 5 -12.61 8.01 -29.81
CA ARG A 5 -11.56 7.24 -29.09
C ARG A 5 -12.05 6.48 -27.85
N GLY A 6 -12.26 5.17 -28.02
CA GLY A 6 -12.26 4.24 -26.91
C GLY A 6 -10.98 4.43 -26.09
N ILE A 7 -11.14 4.60 -24.78
CA ILE A 7 -10.04 4.55 -23.83
C ILE A 7 -9.36 3.19 -24.00
N GLY A 8 -8.17 3.19 -24.61
CA GLY A 8 -7.29 2.04 -24.60
C GLY A 8 -6.82 1.85 -23.18
N LEU A 9 -7.59 1.12 -22.38
CA LEU A 9 -7.12 0.57 -21.13
C LEU A 9 -5.99 -0.38 -21.52
N ALA A 10 -4.75 0.05 -21.31
CA ALA A 10 -3.64 -0.89 -21.31
C ALA A 10 -4.01 -2.03 -20.37
N PRO A 11 -3.76 -3.30 -20.74
CA PRO A 11 -3.92 -4.39 -19.79
C PRO A 11 -3.15 -3.98 -18.53
N PRO A 12 -3.72 -4.13 -17.33
CA PRO A 12 -2.98 -3.83 -16.12
C PRO A 12 -1.68 -4.61 -16.25
N ASP A 13 -0.55 -3.91 -16.30
CA ASP A 13 0.77 -4.52 -16.22
C ASP A 13 0.67 -5.60 -15.13
N HIS A 14 1.34 -6.74 -15.31
CA HIS A 14 1.26 -7.95 -14.47
C HIS A 14 1.74 -7.75 -12.99
N HIS A 15 1.50 -6.57 -12.44
CA HIS A 15 1.93 -5.98 -11.19
C HIS A 15 0.75 -5.36 -10.43
N ALA A 16 -0.50 -5.53 -10.88
CA ALA A 16 -1.66 -5.19 -10.07
C ALA A 16 -1.62 -5.98 -8.76
N VAL A 17 -1.34 -5.29 -7.65
CA VAL A 17 -1.29 -5.89 -6.32
C VAL A 17 -2.70 -5.99 -5.78
N GLU A 18 -3.18 -7.22 -5.59
CA GLU A 18 -4.45 -7.49 -4.91
C GLU A 18 -4.30 -7.23 -3.40
N ILE A 19 -4.52 -5.98 -2.99
CA ILE A 19 -4.27 -5.52 -1.61
C ILE A 19 -5.07 -6.27 -0.53
N ASP A 20 -6.16 -6.93 -0.90
CA ASP A 20 -7.01 -7.71 0.00
C ASP A 20 -6.44 -9.11 0.31
N THR A 21 -5.64 -9.67 -0.60
CA THR A 21 -5.06 -11.02 -0.49
C THR A 21 -3.56 -11.00 -0.23
N VAL A 22 -2.86 -9.97 -0.71
CA VAL A 22 -1.42 -9.81 -0.52
C VAL A 22 -1.11 -9.37 0.90
N THR A 23 -0.13 -10.05 1.50
CA THR A 23 0.39 -9.78 2.85
C THR A 23 1.82 -9.27 2.74
N LEU A 24 2.45 -8.92 3.86
CA LEU A 24 3.87 -8.57 3.86
C LEU A 24 4.80 -9.75 3.56
N THR A 25 4.32 -10.98 3.71
CA THR A 25 5.10 -12.19 3.37
C THR A 25 5.11 -12.44 1.88
N THR A 26 3.98 -12.23 1.23
CA THR A 26 3.79 -12.54 -0.19
C THR A 26 4.10 -11.35 -1.11
N LEU A 27 4.12 -10.12 -0.58
CA LEU A 27 4.48 -8.93 -1.35
C LEU A 27 5.95 -9.03 -1.83
N PRO A 28 6.22 -8.93 -3.15
CA PRO A 28 7.59 -8.97 -3.68
C PRO A 28 8.50 -7.87 -3.12
N GLN A 29 9.79 -8.14 -2.93
CA GLN A 29 10.72 -7.25 -2.21
C GLN A 29 10.94 -5.88 -2.88
N TRP A 30 10.79 -5.79 -4.20
CA TRP A 30 10.88 -4.53 -4.94
C TRP A 30 9.74 -3.55 -4.64
N TYR A 31 8.72 -3.96 -3.89
CA TYR A 31 7.70 -3.03 -3.40
C TYR A 31 8.09 -2.43 -2.05
N VAL A 32 8.19 -1.11 -2.04
CA VAL A 32 8.32 -0.27 -0.85
C VAL A 32 6.93 0.15 -0.38
N ILE A 33 6.72 0.12 0.93
CA ILE A 33 5.42 0.39 1.55
C ILE A 33 5.49 1.71 2.30
N TYR A 34 4.54 2.59 2.05
CA TYR A 34 4.40 3.84 2.80
C TYR A 34 3.06 3.91 3.50
N ALA A 35 3.02 4.59 4.65
CA ALA A 35 1.79 5.04 5.27
C ALA A 35 1.72 6.56 5.28
N ARG A 36 0.53 7.09 5.03
CA ARG A 36 0.22 8.52 5.18
C ARG A 36 -0.95 8.71 6.14
N CYS A 37 -0.75 9.60 7.10
CA CYS A 37 -1.83 10.02 7.97
C CYS A 37 -2.78 10.97 7.23
N ARG A 38 -4.09 10.68 7.22
CA ARG A 38 -5.05 11.58 6.57
C ARG A 38 -5.29 12.88 7.34
N ALA A 39 -5.13 12.86 8.66
CA ALA A 39 -5.34 14.04 9.51
C ALA A 39 -4.16 15.03 9.47
N CYS A 40 -2.92 14.57 9.72
CA CYS A 40 -1.75 15.45 9.80
C CYS A 40 -0.82 15.36 8.58
N GLN A 41 -1.20 14.59 7.57
CA GLN A 41 -0.47 14.39 6.31
C GLN A 41 0.94 13.81 6.43
N ARG A 42 1.39 13.44 7.64
CA ARG A 42 2.70 12.79 7.84
C ARG A 42 2.76 11.49 7.04
N GLN A 43 3.79 11.37 6.21
CA GLN A 43 4.15 10.15 5.49
C GLN A 43 5.36 9.49 6.17
N THR A 44 5.39 8.16 6.15
CA THR A 44 6.52 7.37 6.64
C THR A 44 6.61 6.08 5.85
N LEU A 45 7.83 5.57 5.69
CA LEU A 45 8.07 4.23 5.19
C LEU A 45 7.68 3.21 6.28
N ILE A 46 7.09 2.09 5.84
CA ILE A 46 6.79 0.93 6.67
C ILE A 46 7.85 -0.13 6.38
N GLU A 47 8.73 -0.32 7.36
CA GLU A 47 9.71 -1.39 7.35
C GLU A 47 9.01 -2.74 7.58
N ARG A 48 9.20 -3.71 6.66
CA ARG A 48 8.61 -5.05 6.80
C ARG A 48 8.99 -5.71 8.12
N ARG A 49 10.23 -5.48 8.57
CA ARG A 49 10.76 -5.97 9.86
C ARG A 49 9.99 -5.40 11.05
N ASP A 50 9.54 -4.15 10.99
CA ASP A 50 8.80 -3.52 12.07
C ASP A 50 7.38 -4.06 12.18
N VAL A 51 6.76 -4.41 11.05
CA VAL A 51 5.43 -5.03 11.05
C VAL A 51 5.50 -6.50 11.47
N ALA A 52 6.55 -7.22 11.07
CA ALA A 52 6.83 -8.57 11.55
C ALA A 52 7.00 -8.62 13.07
N ARG A 53 7.75 -7.67 13.64
CA ARG A 53 7.90 -7.54 15.11
C ARG A 53 6.58 -7.26 15.84
N ARG A 54 5.55 -6.77 15.15
CA ARG A 54 4.20 -6.53 15.69
C ARG A 54 3.25 -7.71 15.48
N GLY A 55 3.73 -8.84 14.96
CA GLY A 55 2.90 -10.02 14.67
C GLY A 55 1.85 -9.77 13.58
N SER A 56 2.06 -8.77 12.72
CA SER A 56 1.09 -8.33 11.69
C SER A 56 1.57 -8.65 10.27
N ARG A 57 2.53 -9.57 10.14
CA ARG A 57 3.18 -9.92 8.88
C ARG A 57 2.28 -10.77 7.96
N ASP A 58 1.36 -11.54 8.55
CA ASP A 58 0.41 -12.40 7.82
C ASP A 58 -0.94 -11.71 7.54
N LEU A 59 -1.12 -10.48 8.02
CA LEU A 59 -2.29 -9.67 7.67
C LEU A 59 -2.18 -9.19 6.22
N SER A 60 -3.32 -9.09 5.54
CA SER A 60 -3.34 -8.47 4.22
C SER A 60 -2.99 -6.98 4.32
N LEU A 61 -2.55 -6.38 3.22
CA LEU A 61 -2.24 -4.96 3.16
C LEU A 61 -3.47 -4.10 3.47
N ALA A 62 -4.67 -4.53 3.06
CA ALA A 62 -5.93 -3.87 3.39
C ALA A 62 -6.22 -3.90 4.90
N GLU A 63 -6.00 -5.04 5.57
CA GLU A 63 -6.15 -5.13 7.02
C GLU A 63 -5.10 -4.32 7.76
N LEU A 64 -3.86 -4.32 7.27
CA LEU A 64 -2.77 -3.53 7.81
C LEU A 64 -3.11 -2.02 7.75
N ALA A 65 -3.66 -1.55 6.63
CA ALA A 65 -4.09 -0.16 6.45
C ALA A 65 -5.16 0.25 7.49
N LYS A 66 -6.14 -0.63 7.77
CA LYS A 66 -7.18 -0.40 8.79
C LYS A 66 -6.63 -0.27 10.22
N ARG A 67 -5.47 -0.87 10.49
CA ARG A 67 -4.83 -0.87 11.82
C ARG A 67 -3.82 0.27 12.01
N LEU A 68 -3.61 1.12 11.00
CA LEU A 68 -2.63 2.20 11.08
C LEU A 68 -3.01 3.22 12.16
N LYS A 69 -2.06 3.51 13.05
CA LYS A 69 -2.12 4.61 14.02
C LYS A 69 -0.98 5.59 13.76
N CYS A 70 -1.30 6.85 13.51
CA CYS A 70 -0.30 7.90 13.36
C CYS A 70 0.40 8.15 14.71
N ARG A 71 1.73 8.03 14.74
CA ARG A 71 2.52 8.32 15.95
C ARG A 71 2.69 9.83 16.24
N ARG A 72 2.36 10.71 15.30
CA ARG A 72 2.43 12.17 15.47
C ARG A 72 1.16 12.74 16.12
N CYS A 73 -0.01 12.46 15.53
CA CYS A 73 -1.28 13.03 15.98
C CYS A 73 -2.25 12.00 16.58
N GLY A 74 -1.88 10.72 16.61
CA GLY A 74 -2.73 9.67 17.18
C GLY A 74 -3.85 9.14 16.28
N ASN A 75 -4.08 9.72 15.10
CA ASN A 75 -5.18 9.33 14.20
C ASN A 75 -5.15 7.84 13.83
N ARG A 76 -6.30 7.17 13.92
CA ARG A 76 -6.48 5.73 13.60
C ARG A 76 -7.39 5.49 12.40
N SER A 77 -8.07 6.51 11.88
CA SER A 77 -9.14 6.35 10.90
C SER A 77 -8.74 6.92 9.55
N GLY A 78 -9.00 6.19 8.47
CA GLY A 78 -8.78 6.64 7.10
C GLY A 78 -7.33 6.96 6.74
N ASN A 79 -6.36 6.42 7.50
CA ASN A 79 -4.94 6.46 7.11
C ASN A 79 -4.74 5.62 5.84
N LEU A 80 -3.82 6.05 4.99
CA LEU A 80 -3.60 5.46 3.67
C LEU A 80 -2.31 4.62 3.68
N LEU A 81 -2.33 3.52 2.94
CA LEU A 81 -1.18 2.69 2.64
C LEU A 81 -0.92 2.75 1.13
N PHE A 82 0.33 2.99 0.75
CA PHE A 82 0.75 3.07 -0.65
C PHE A 82 1.88 2.08 -0.91
N LEU A 83 1.93 1.62 -2.15
CA LEU A 83 3.01 0.80 -2.68
C LEU A 83 3.74 1.59 -3.75
N GLU A 84 5.07 1.60 -3.65
CA GLU A 84 5.95 2.11 -4.69
C GLU A 84 6.75 0.94 -5.23
N MET A 85 6.66 0.71 -6.53
CA MET A 85 7.50 -0.27 -7.21
C MET A 85 8.86 0.36 -7.46
N GLN A 86 9.92 -0.25 -6.94
CA GLN A 86 11.29 0.12 -7.26
C GLN A 86 11.73 -0.59 -8.55
N PRO A 87 12.64 0.02 -9.33
CA PRO A 87 13.24 -0.63 -10.49
C PRO A 87 13.88 -1.96 -10.06
N ARG A 88 13.70 -2.99 -10.89
CA ARG A 88 14.42 -4.26 -10.74
C ARG A 88 15.72 -4.10 -11.52
N ASP A 89 16.85 -4.01 -10.82
CA ASP A 89 18.18 -4.25 -11.43
C ASP A 89 18.40 -5.75 -11.64
#